data_AF-A0A0Q5JG84-F1
#
_entry.id   AF-A0A0Q5JG84-F1
#
_cell.length_a   1.000
_cell.length_b   1.000
_cell.length_c   1.000
_cell.angle_alpha   90.00
_cell.angle_beta   90.00
_cell.angle_gamma   90.00
#
_symmetry.space_group_name_H-M   'P 1'
#
loop_
_entity.id
_entity.type
_entity.pdbx_description
1 polymer ?
#
loop_
_entity_poly.entity_id
_entity_poly.type
_entity_poly.pdbx_seq_one_letter_code
_entity_poly.pdbx_strand_id
1 'polypeptide(L)'
;MPTPHPRPAQVGRFQYTASTGRWWWSDGMFQIHGMSPGDVVPTLAIMSRHIHPDDRGRVLDTLGQCGVDGEPFGCQYRLLDLTGAERFVTLTGSGSADGDTLRTVSGFLVDTTAAQRDAVAHQVNEELTQALRSHAVIDQAKGAFMLGYGIDGDAAFELLRWGSQQRNVRLLTLAERLVASVESGGGLGSDTRQRLDDFYFASLTDGVPEPPASRTTPGLETTFDTSGDVPVVRVEGPVDLATAHELTAAVTQLMIKAREVGAMVVDLRQVTHLGSVGVSALSAAHRRSAAAGVKMRIVLSPGTSLGLAGAHGLDVVSVPLDQASPTS
;
A
#
# COMPACT_ATOMS: atom_id res chain seq x y z
N MET A 1 -27.51 5.58 20.42
CA MET A 1 -27.31 4.12 20.55
C MET A 1 -26.69 3.85 21.91
N PRO A 2 -27.16 2.86 22.68
CA PRO A 2 -26.51 2.49 23.93
C PRO A 2 -25.14 1.88 23.61
N THR A 3 -24.09 2.34 24.28
CA THR A 3 -22.75 1.77 24.21
C THR A 3 -22.79 0.34 24.75
N PRO A 4 -22.35 -0.68 23.98
CA PRO A 4 -22.31 -2.05 24.49
C PRO A 4 -21.37 -2.06 25.69
N HIS A 5 -21.92 -2.34 26.87
CA HIS A 5 -21.09 -2.54 28.06
C HIS A 5 -20.29 -3.82 27.86
N PRO A 6 -18.96 -3.80 28.05
CA PRO A 6 -18.16 -5.00 27.95
C PRO A 6 -18.73 -6.05 28.92
N ARG A 7 -18.93 -7.28 28.44
CA ARG A 7 -19.38 -8.37 29.31
C ARG A 7 -18.39 -8.46 30.48
N PRO A 8 -18.88 -8.50 31.74
CA PRO A 8 -18.00 -8.57 32.89
C PRO A 8 -17.08 -9.79 32.77
N ALA A 9 -15.79 -9.60 33.04
CA ALA A 9 -14.82 -10.68 32.99
C ALA A 9 -15.26 -11.83 33.90
N GLN A 10 -15.27 -13.05 33.37
CA GLN A 10 -15.66 -14.21 34.15
C GLN A 10 -14.50 -14.61 35.06
N VAL A 11 -14.78 -14.76 36.36
CA VAL A 11 -13.77 -15.08 37.37
C VAL A 11 -14.14 -16.36 38.10
N GLY A 12 -13.24 -17.33 38.06
CA GLY A 12 -13.27 -18.55 38.86
C GLY A 12 -12.29 -18.46 40.03
N ARG A 13 -12.62 -19.10 41.14
CA ARG A 13 -11.74 -19.28 42.30
C ARG A 13 -11.45 -20.76 42.48
N PHE A 14 -10.24 -21.06 42.94
CA PHE A 14 -9.87 -22.40 43.34
C PHE A 14 -9.16 -22.41 44.68
N GLN A 15 -9.22 -23.57 45.34
CA GLN A 15 -8.35 -23.93 46.44
C GLN A 15 -7.83 -25.34 46.22
N TYR A 16 -6.55 -25.55 46.53
CA TYR A 16 -5.87 -26.82 46.44
C TYR A 16 -5.11 -27.08 47.74
N THR A 17 -5.43 -28.18 48.42
CA THR A 17 -4.71 -28.60 49.62
C THR A 17 -3.69 -29.67 49.24
N ALA A 18 -2.41 -29.30 49.23
CA ALA A 18 -1.34 -30.15 48.70
C ALA A 18 -1.19 -31.50 49.44
N SER A 19 -1.40 -31.52 50.75
CA SER A 19 -1.29 -32.73 51.58
C SER A 19 -2.37 -33.78 51.33
N THR A 20 -3.56 -33.36 50.89
CA THR A 20 -4.71 -34.25 50.68
C THR A 20 -5.07 -34.41 49.21
N GLY A 21 -4.43 -33.65 48.31
CA GLY A 21 -4.77 -33.62 46.90
C GLY A 21 -6.15 -33.02 46.60
N ARG A 22 -6.82 -32.42 47.59
CA ARG A 22 -8.21 -31.96 47.47
C ARG A 22 -8.28 -30.63 46.74
N TRP A 23 -9.20 -30.55 45.79
CA TRP A 23 -9.52 -29.32 45.07
C TRP A 23 -10.93 -28.83 45.43
N TRP A 24 -11.08 -27.52 45.46
CA TRP A 24 -12.36 -26.83 45.48
C TRP A 24 -12.39 -25.80 44.37
N TRP A 25 -13.51 -25.70 43.66
CA TRP A 25 -13.77 -24.76 42.59
C TRP A 25 -15.05 -23.97 42.91
N SER A 26 -15.03 -22.66 42.67
CA SER A 26 -16.26 -21.86 42.69
C SER A 26 -17.10 -22.10 41.43
N ASP A 27 -18.37 -21.68 41.45
CA ASP A 27 -19.25 -21.76 40.29
C ASP A 27 -18.66 -21.10 39.04
N GLY A 28 -18.03 -19.93 39.20
CA GLY A 28 -17.35 -19.25 38.09
C GLY A 28 -16.21 -20.07 37.47
N MET A 29 -15.54 -20.94 38.23
CA MET A 29 -14.49 -21.83 37.73
C MET A 29 -15.10 -22.94 36.87
N PHE A 30 -16.19 -23.56 37.35
CA PHE A 30 -16.94 -24.54 36.56
C PHE A 30 -17.40 -23.94 35.23
N GLN A 31 -17.99 -22.73 35.27
CA GLN A 31 -18.49 -22.06 34.08
C GLN A 31 -17.38 -21.69 33.07
N ILE A 32 -16.19 -21.26 33.52
CA ILE A 32 -15.04 -20.99 32.63
C ILE A 32 -14.62 -22.26 31.88
N HIS A 33 -14.67 -23.41 32.55
CA HIS A 33 -14.40 -24.70 31.93
C HIS A 33 -15.59 -25.29 31.16
N GLY A 34 -16.74 -24.60 31.10
CA GLY A 34 -17.94 -25.07 30.39
C GLY A 34 -18.70 -26.18 31.12
N MET A 35 -18.56 -26.28 32.45
CA MET A 35 -19.25 -27.24 33.31
C MET A 35 -20.25 -26.55 34.24
N SER A 36 -21.21 -27.32 34.74
CA SER A 36 -22.09 -26.92 35.85
C SER A 36 -21.53 -27.40 37.19
N PRO A 37 -21.74 -26.65 38.29
CA PRO A 37 -21.39 -27.12 39.62
C PRO A 37 -22.05 -28.47 39.92
N GLY A 38 -21.25 -29.46 40.33
CA GLY A 38 -21.72 -30.82 40.62
C GLY A 38 -21.58 -31.82 39.47
N ASP A 39 -21.26 -31.36 38.24
CA ASP A 39 -21.03 -32.27 37.10
C ASP A 39 -19.81 -33.17 37.31
N VAL A 40 -18.76 -32.63 37.95
CA VAL A 40 -17.52 -33.35 38.24
C VAL A 40 -16.93 -32.94 39.59
N VAL A 41 -16.19 -33.85 40.20
CA VAL A 41 -15.33 -33.53 41.35
C VAL A 41 -14.03 -32.92 40.82
N PRO A 42 -13.67 -31.67 41.20
CA PRO A 42 -12.45 -31.03 40.76
C PRO A 42 -11.21 -31.88 41.06
N THR A 43 -10.34 -32.04 40.07
CA THR A 43 -9.04 -32.71 40.23
C THR A 43 -8.00 -32.04 39.34
N LEU A 44 -6.73 -32.21 39.70
CA LEU A 44 -5.61 -31.76 38.87
C LEU A 44 -5.67 -32.38 37.45
N ALA A 45 -6.13 -33.62 37.33
CA ALA A 45 -6.29 -34.31 36.05
C ALA A 45 -7.35 -33.64 35.15
N ILE A 46 -8.49 -33.22 35.72
CA ILE A 46 -9.52 -32.50 34.97
C ILE A 46 -9.00 -31.12 34.56
N MET A 47 -8.38 -30.38 35.48
CA MET A 47 -7.78 -29.08 35.17
C MET A 47 -6.77 -29.20 34.03
N SER A 48 -5.84 -30.17 34.12
CA SER A 48 -4.78 -30.40 33.14
C SER A 48 -5.30 -30.73 31.74
N ARG A 49 -6.40 -31.46 31.63
CA ARG A 49 -7.04 -31.81 30.35
C ARG A 49 -7.60 -30.58 29.63
N HIS A 50 -8.07 -29.59 30.37
CA HIS A 50 -8.55 -28.33 29.83
C HIS A 50 -7.42 -27.32 29.54
N ILE A 51 -6.16 -27.63 29.84
CA ILE A 51 -5.03 -26.79 29.42
C ILE A 51 -4.61 -27.22 28.01
N HIS A 52 -4.43 -26.26 27.11
CA HIS A 52 -3.89 -26.50 25.77
C HIS A 52 -2.58 -27.32 25.86
N PRO A 53 -2.37 -28.34 25.00
CA PRO A 53 -1.22 -29.24 25.09
C PRO A 53 0.13 -28.53 25.25
N ASP A 54 0.37 -27.48 24.46
CA ASP A 54 1.61 -26.69 24.49
C ASP A 54 1.85 -25.93 25.81
N ASP A 55 0.78 -25.55 26.51
CA ASP A 55 0.85 -24.76 27.74
C ASP A 55 0.91 -25.64 29.00
N ARG A 56 0.52 -26.91 28.89
CA ARG A 56 0.29 -27.81 30.02
C ARG A 56 1.49 -27.97 30.94
N GLY A 57 2.68 -28.22 30.40
CA GLY A 57 3.89 -28.42 31.21
C GLY A 57 4.18 -27.20 32.08
N ARG A 58 4.32 -26.04 31.44
CA ARG A 58 4.58 -24.76 32.09
C ARG A 58 3.58 -24.40 33.20
N VAL A 59 2.29 -24.61 32.96
CA VAL A 59 1.23 -24.29 33.95
C VAL A 59 1.28 -25.24 35.13
N LEU A 60 1.47 -26.54 34.90
CA LEU A 60 1.59 -27.54 35.97
C LEU A 60 2.84 -27.31 36.82
N ASP A 61 3.96 -26.96 36.20
CA ASP A 61 5.20 -26.64 36.92
C ASP A 61 4.99 -25.42 37.83
N THR A 62 4.34 -24.36 37.32
CA THR A 62 4.04 -23.14 38.10
C THR A 62 3.17 -23.44 39.33
N LEU A 63 2.12 -24.26 39.16
CA LEU A 63 1.25 -24.68 40.27
C LEU A 63 1.96 -25.59 41.26
N GLY A 64 2.79 -26.51 40.77
CA GLY A 64 3.59 -27.41 41.60
C GLY A 64 4.59 -26.64 42.45
N GLN A 65 5.26 -25.65 41.87
CA GLN A 65 6.26 -24.82 42.54
C GLN A 65 5.63 -24.02 43.69
N CYS A 66 4.49 -23.35 43.45
CA CYS A 66 3.72 -22.68 44.50
C CYS A 66 3.27 -23.63 45.62
N GLY A 67 2.95 -24.89 45.29
CA GLY A 67 2.64 -25.91 46.29
C GLY A 67 3.81 -26.24 47.22
N VAL A 68 5.06 -26.06 46.76
CA VAL A 68 6.29 -26.35 47.49
C VAL A 68 6.78 -25.12 48.27
N ASP A 69 6.92 -23.97 47.62
CA ASP A 69 7.53 -22.76 48.20
C ASP A 69 6.51 -21.77 48.76
N GLY A 70 5.24 -21.87 48.35
CA GLY A 70 4.14 -21.01 48.80
C GLY A 70 4.12 -19.64 48.13
N GLU A 71 5.08 -19.36 47.24
CA GLU A 71 5.26 -18.05 46.63
C GLU A 71 4.09 -17.70 45.69
N PRO A 72 3.71 -16.41 45.58
CA PRO A 72 2.71 -15.97 44.63
C PRO A 72 3.13 -16.27 43.19
N PHE A 73 2.17 -16.70 42.38
CA PHE A 73 2.40 -16.97 40.97
C PHE A 73 1.33 -16.31 40.09
N GLY A 74 1.70 -16.15 38.82
CA GLY A 74 0.82 -15.69 37.76
C GLY A 74 1.24 -16.32 36.44
N CYS A 75 0.28 -16.88 35.70
CA CYS A 75 0.54 -17.34 34.34
C CYS A 75 -0.68 -17.13 33.45
N GLN A 76 -0.43 -16.87 32.17
CA GLN A 76 -1.44 -16.88 31.13
C GLN A 76 -1.33 -18.17 30.33
N TYR A 77 -2.47 -18.73 29.93
CA TYR A 77 -2.51 -19.92 29.08
C TYR A 77 -3.82 -20.03 28.31
N ARG A 78 -3.83 -20.93 27.33
CA ARG A 78 -5.02 -21.29 26.57
C ARG A 78 -5.76 -22.43 27.27
N LEU A 79 -7.03 -22.18 27.61
CA LEU A 79 -7.95 -23.15 28.16
C LEU A 79 -8.85 -23.67 27.04
N LEU A 80 -8.97 -25.00 26.93
CA LEU A 80 -9.91 -25.69 26.06
C LEU A 80 -11.11 -26.10 26.92
N ASP A 81 -12.27 -25.49 26.67
CA ASP A 81 -13.49 -25.86 27.37
C ASP A 81 -14.11 -27.15 26.79
N LEU A 82 -15.14 -27.68 27.43
CA LEU A 82 -15.80 -28.92 27.00
C LEU A 82 -16.45 -28.84 25.62
N THR A 83 -16.67 -27.65 25.08
CA THR A 83 -17.18 -27.46 23.72
C THR A 83 -16.06 -27.48 22.67
N GLY A 84 -14.80 -27.56 23.11
CA GLY A 84 -13.61 -27.45 22.27
C GLY A 84 -13.23 -26.00 21.95
N ALA A 85 -13.90 -25.01 22.55
CA ALA A 85 -13.57 -23.61 22.35
C ALA A 85 -12.32 -23.23 23.14
N GLU A 86 -11.41 -22.52 22.47
CA GLU A 86 -10.22 -21.97 23.09
C GLU A 86 -10.55 -20.63 23.77
N ARG A 87 -10.12 -20.52 25.03
CA ARG A 87 -10.23 -19.35 25.88
C ARG A 87 -8.86 -18.91 26.35
N PHE A 88 -8.62 -17.61 26.38
CA PHE A 88 -7.43 -17.05 27.00
C PHE A 88 -7.73 -16.78 28.47
N VAL A 89 -6.95 -17.37 29.36
CA VAL A 89 -7.16 -17.24 30.80
C VAL A 89 -5.90 -16.79 31.52
N THR A 90 -6.08 -16.00 32.55
CA THR A 90 -5.03 -15.60 33.49
C THR A 90 -5.26 -16.31 34.82
N LEU A 91 -4.30 -17.12 35.24
CA LEU A 91 -4.30 -17.82 36.52
C LEU A 91 -3.34 -17.13 37.48
N THR A 92 -3.79 -16.82 38.68
CA THR A 92 -2.95 -16.30 39.75
C THR A 92 -3.31 -16.96 41.08
N GLY A 93 -2.35 -17.12 41.97
CA GLY A 93 -2.59 -17.64 43.30
C GLY A 93 -1.37 -17.54 44.18
N SER A 94 -1.52 -17.92 45.43
CA SER A 94 -0.45 -18.04 46.41
C SER A 94 -0.73 -19.16 47.39
N GLY A 95 0.31 -19.66 48.03
CA GLY A 95 0.19 -20.63 49.11
C GLY A 95 -0.03 -19.93 50.45
N SER A 96 -0.92 -20.47 51.28
CA SER A 96 -0.99 -20.17 52.71
C SER A 96 -0.67 -21.41 53.52
N ALA A 97 0.17 -21.27 54.54
CA ALA A 97 0.40 -22.32 55.52
C ALA A 97 -0.63 -22.21 56.65
N ASP A 98 -1.30 -23.31 56.98
CA ASP A 98 -2.11 -23.44 58.19
C ASP A 98 -1.32 -24.28 59.20
N GLY A 99 -0.73 -23.63 60.20
CA GLY A 99 0.19 -24.24 61.17
C GLY A 99 1.49 -24.75 60.54
N ASP A 100 2.06 -25.83 61.10
CA ASP A 100 3.44 -26.28 60.82
C ASP A 100 3.55 -27.26 59.63
N THR A 101 2.48 -27.55 58.87
CA THR A 101 2.57 -28.61 57.84
C THR A 101 1.57 -28.58 56.68
N LEU A 102 0.49 -27.79 56.71
CA LEU A 102 -0.54 -27.84 55.66
C LEU A 102 -0.50 -26.58 54.78
N ARG A 103 0.03 -26.71 53.56
CA ARG A 103 -0.02 -25.65 52.54
C ARG A 103 -1.28 -25.79 51.68
N THR A 104 -2.12 -24.76 51.71
CA THR A 104 -3.27 -24.60 50.82
C THR A 104 -2.97 -23.52 49.81
N VAL A 105 -3.01 -23.85 48.53
CA VAL A 105 -2.88 -22.88 47.43
C VAL A 105 -4.27 -22.35 47.10
N SER A 106 -4.43 -21.03 47.09
CA SER A 106 -5.68 -20.38 46.72
C SER A 106 -5.44 -19.37 45.60
N GLY A 107 -6.40 -19.20 44.70
CA GLY A 107 -6.22 -18.30 43.59
C GLY A 107 -7.46 -18.06 42.73
N PHE A 108 -7.23 -17.36 41.63
CA PHE A 108 -8.24 -16.93 40.67
C PHE A 108 -7.84 -17.35 39.26
N LEU A 109 -8.84 -17.71 38.46
CA LEU A 109 -8.75 -17.87 37.02
C LEU A 109 -9.68 -16.84 36.37
N VAL A 110 -9.13 -15.96 35.56
CA VAL A 110 -9.89 -14.90 34.89
C VAL A 110 -9.95 -15.20 33.39
N ASP A 111 -11.14 -15.27 32.82
CA ASP A 111 -11.34 -15.35 31.37
C ASP A 111 -11.07 -13.97 30.75
N THR A 112 -9.93 -13.86 30.08
CA THR A 112 -9.46 -12.65 29.40
C THR A 112 -9.73 -12.70 27.89
N THR A 113 -10.48 -13.68 27.41
CA THR A 113 -10.73 -13.90 25.97
C THR A 113 -11.36 -12.68 25.30
N ALA A 114 -12.36 -12.05 25.93
CA ALA A 114 -13.01 -10.86 25.38
C ALA A 114 -12.02 -9.68 25.30
N ALA A 115 -11.31 -9.39 26.39
CA ALA A 115 -10.33 -8.32 26.43
C ALA A 115 -9.20 -8.51 25.40
N GLN A 116 -8.74 -9.74 25.20
CA GLN A 116 -7.70 -10.03 24.22
C GLN A 116 -8.21 -9.92 22.78
N ARG A 117 -9.43 -10.36 22.48
CA ARG A 117 -10.06 -10.15 21.16
C ARG A 117 -10.25 -8.66 20.87
N ASP A 118 -10.71 -7.90 21.86
CA ASP A 118 -10.89 -6.46 21.72
C ASP A 118 -9.55 -5.76 21.48
N ALA A 119 -8.50 -6.11 22.23
CA ALA A 119 -7.16 -5.56 22.02
C ALA A 119 -6.60 -5.84 20.61
N VAL A 120 -6.74 -7.08 20.12
CA VAL A 120 -6.33 -7.45 18.75
C VAL A 120 -7.14 -6.66 17.72
N ALA A 121 -8.46 -6.53 17.89
CA ALA A 121 -9.30 -5.77 16.98
C ALA A 121 -8.93 -4.28 16.93
N HIS A 122 -8.61 -3.68 18.09
CA HIS A 122 -8.15 -2.29 18.16
C HIS A 122 -6.80 -2.11 17.45
N GLN A 123 -5.84 -3.01 17.67
CA GLN A 123 -4.54 -2.96 17.01
C GLN A 123 -4.67 -3.06 15.48
N VAL A 124 -5.48 -4.02 14.99
CA VAL A 124 -5.74 -4.16 13.55
C VAL A 124 -6.38 -2.90 12.96
N ASN A 125 -7.33 -2.28 13.68
CA ASN A 125 -7.98 -1.06 13.24
C ASN A 125 -7.03 0.15 13.21
N GLU A 126 -6.12 0.27 14.18
CA GLU A 126 -5.08 1.30 14.21
C GLU A 126 -4.09 1.13 13.04
N GLU A 127 -3.60 -0.09 12.81
CA GLU A 127 -2.70 -0.41 11.69
C GLU A 127 -3.37 -0.14 10.35
N LEU A 128 -4.64 -0.53 10.18
CA LEU A 128 -5.44 -0.23 8.98
C LEU A 128 -5.63 1.27 8.79
N THR A 129 -5.97 2.01 9.85
CA THR A 129 -6.14 3.47 9.80
C THR A 129 -4.83 4.15 9.41
N GLN A 130 -3.69 3.69 9.93
CA GLN A 130 -2.37 4.20 9.58
C GLN A 130 -2.01 3.89 8.12
N ALA A 131 -2.31 2.68 7.64
CA ALA A 131 -2.12 2.30 6.23
C ALA A 131 -3.00 3.15 5.29
N LEU A 132 -4.28 3.35 5.63
CA LEU A 132 -5.21 4.18 4.86
C LEU A 132 -4.80 5.67 4.83
N ARG A 133 -4.30 6.21 5.95
CA ARG A 133 -3.77 7.59 6.00
C ARG A 133 -2.58 7.78 5.06
N SER A 134 -1.73 6.76 4.92
CA SER A 134 -0.60 6.82 3.97
C SER A 134 -1.06 6.85 2.50
N HIS A 135 -2.18 6.19 2.18
CA HIS A 135 -2.78 6.25 0.84
C HIS A 135 -3.39 7.62 0.54
N ALA A 136 -4.05 8.27 1.50
CA ALA A 136 -4.71 9.56 1.27
C ALA A 136 -3.74 10.65 0.76
N VAL A 137 -2.54 10.76 1.33
CA VAL A 137 -1.54 11.75 0.89
C VAL A 137 -0.95 11.38 -0.49
N ILE A 138 -0.75 10.09 -0.75
CA ILE A 138 -0.30 9.61 -2.06
C ILE A 138 -1.36 9.90 -3.12
N ASP A 139 -2.64 9.70 -2.82
CA ASP A 139 -3.75 9.97 -3.75
C ASP A 139 -3.93 11.48 -3.98
N GLN A 140 -3.73 12.33 -2.98
CA GLN A 140 -3.67 13.79 -3.16
C GLN A 140 -2.50 14.21 -4.05
N ALA A 141 -1.32 13.63 -3.83
CA ALA A 141 -0.14 13.86 -4.66
C ALA A 141 -0.37 13.40 -6.11
N LYS A 142 -1.00 12.23 -6.31
CA LYS A 142 -1.45 11.78 -7.64
C LYS A 142 -2.42 12.78 -8.26
N GLY A 143 -3.44 13.21 -7.52
CA GLY A 143 -4.41 14.21 -7.97
C GLY A 143 -3.77 15.54 -8.37
N ALA A 144 -2.78 16.02 -7.61
CA ALA A 144 -2.01 17.22 -7.96
C ALA A 144 -1.26 17.06 -9.30
N PHE A 145 -0.63 15.90 -9.54
CA PHE A 145 0.00 15.61 -10.83
C PHE A 145 -1.00 15.44 -11.96
N MET A 146 -2.14 14.77 -11.72
CA MET A 146 -3.20 14.65 -12.72
C MET A 146 -3.72 16.02 -13.16
N LEU A 147 -3.96 16.94 -12.21
CA LEU A 147 -4.46 18.29 -12.51
C LEU A 147 -3.38 19.21 -13.09
N GLY A 148 -2.13 19.09 -12.63
CA GLY A 148 -1.02 19.90 -13.10
C GLY A 148 -0.49 19.50 -14.48
N TYR A 149 -0.53 18.21 -14.82
CA TYR A 149 0.02 17.65 -16.06
C TYR A 149 -1.02 17.08 -17.02
N GLY A 150 -2.30 16.96 -16.61
CA GLY A 150 -3.35 16.38 -17.45
C GLY A 150 -3.21 14.87 -17.69
N ILE A 151 -2.53 14.16 -16.80
CA ILE A 151 -2.25 12.71 -16.90
C ILE A 151 -3.25 11.88 -16.08
N ASP A 152 -3.36 10.58 -16.37
CA ASP A 152 -4.16 9.66 -15.57
C ASP A 152 -3.50 9.30 -14.22
N GLY A 153 -4.27 8.61 -13.37
CA GLY A 153 -3.82 8.24 -12.03
C GLY A 153 -2.66 7.24 -12.01
N ASP A 154 -2.54 6.37 -13.00
CA ASP A 154 -1.48 5.36 -13.06
C ASP A 154 -0.15 6.01 -13.47
N ALA A 155 -0.17 6.89 -14.47
CA ALA A 155 0.97 7.70 -14.88
C ALA A 155 1.44 8.61 -13.72
N ALA A 156 0.52 9.23 -12.99
CA ALA A 156 0.86 10.05 -11.83
C ALA A 156 1.53 9.24 -10.70
N PHE A 157 1.07 8.01 -10.45
CA PHE A 157 1.68 7.13 -9.45
C PHE A 157 3.08 6.66 -9.86
N GLU A 158 3.28 6.34 -11.14
CA GLU A 158 4.61 5.98 -11.65
C GLU A 158 5.62 7.14 -11.55
N LEU A 159 5.19 8.39 -11.72
CA LEU A 159 6.04 9.56 -11.48
C LEU A 159 6.50 9.66 -10.03
N LEU A 160 5.59 9.46 -9.06
CA LEU A 160 5.93 9.42 -7.64
C LEU A 160 6.90 8.27 -7.33
N ARG A 161 6.65 7.08 -7.88
CA ARG A 161 7.49 5.89 -7.70
C ARG A 161 8.90 6.12 -8.24
N TRP A 162 9.02 6.66 -9.45
CA TRP A 162 10.30 6.97 -10.06
C TRP A 162 11.08 8.04 -9.27
N GLY A 163 10.42 9.12 -8.87
CA GLY A 163 11.04 10.19 -8.07
C GLY A 163 11.53 9.70 -6.70
N SER A 164 10.77 8.79 -6.09
CA SER A 164 11.10 8.11 -4.84
C SER A 164 12.36 7.25 -4.98
N GLN A 165 12.45 6.44 -6.04
CA GLN A 165 13.60 5.58 -6.33
C GLN A 165 14.87 6.37 -6.62
N GLN A 166 14.80 7.39 -7.48
CA GLN A 166 15.99 8.17 -7.84
C GLN A 166 16.61 8.93 -6.66
N ARG A 167 15.77 9.40 -5.73
CA ARG A 167 16.22 10.14 -4.54
C ARG A 167 16.46 9.25 -3.33
N ASN A 168 16.15 7.95 -3.45
CA ASN A 168 16.19 6.97 -2.36
C ASN A 168 15.47 7.46 -1.08
N VAL A 169 14.25 7.98 -1.26
CA VAL A 169 13.38 8.43 -0.15
C VAL A 169 12.10 7.63 -0.14
N ARG A 170 11.40 7.57 1.00
CA ARG A 170 10.08 6.91 1.05
C ARG A 170 9.09 7.65 0.15
N LEU A 171 8.31 6.91 -0.64
CA LEU A 171 7.30 7.46 -1.56
C LEU A 171 6.33 8.38 -0.82
N LEU A 172 5.88 7.99 0.37
CA LEU A 172 5.02 8.82 1.23
C LEU A 172 5.66 10.19 1.54
N THR A 173 6.95 10.21 1.91
CA THR A 173 7.67 11.46 2.19
C THR A 173 7.78 12.35 0.96
N LEU A 174 7.90 11.77 -0.23
CA LEU A 174 7.89 12.53 -1.48
C LEU A 174 6.50 13.12 -1.76
N ALA A 175 5.43 12.33 -1.54
CA ALA A 175 4.05 12.78 -1.68
C ALA A 175 3.72 13.93 -0.71
N GLU A 176 4.09 13.81 0.57
CA GLU A 176 3.92 14.87 1.58
C GLU A 176 4.58 16.20 1.14
N ARG A 177 5.82 16.12 0.63
CA ARG A 177 6.54 17.30 0.13
C ARG A 177 5.88 17.92 -1.08
N LEU A 178 5.35 17.11 -1.99
CA LEU A 178 4.64 17.60 -3.17
C LEU A 178 3.36 18.35 -2.76
N VAL A 179 2.52 17.72 -1.92
CA VAL A 179 1.26 18.32 -1.46
C VAL A 179 1.52 19.64 -0.74
N ALA A 180 2.46 19.66 0.20
CA ALA A 180 2.84 20.88 0.91
C ALA A 180 3.35 21.99 -0.03
N SER A 181 4.08 21.64 -1.09
CA SER A 181 4.55 22.60 -2.09
C SER A 181 3.40 23.20 -2.91
N VAL A 182 2.39 22.39 -3.25
CA VAL A 182 1.22 22.87 -4.01
C VAL A 182 0.34 23.76 -3.14
N GLU A 183 0.12 23.39 -1.88
CA GLU A 183 -0.66 24.17 -0.93
C GLU A 183 0.00 25.53 -0.62
N SER A 184 1.31 25.53 -0.36
CA SER A 184 2.07 26.76 -0.10
C SER A 184 2.21 27.66 -1.33
N GLY A 185 2.12 27.09 -2.55
CA GLY A 185 2.13 27.82 -3.82
C GLY A 185 0.81 28.53 -4.17
N GLY A 186 -0.21 28.45 -3.31
CA GLY A 186 -1.52 29.05 -3.55
C GLY A 186 -2.45 28.16 -4.39
N GLY A 187 -2.19 26.85 -4.44
CA GLY A 187 -3.02 25.87 -5.15
C GLY A 187 -2.80 25.85 -6.67
N LEU A 188 -3.82 25.41 -7.41
CA LEU A 188 -3.76 25.29 -8.87
C LEU A 188 -3.82 26.66 -9.57
N GLY A 189 -3.36 26.71 -10.82
CA GLY A 189 -3.41 27.91 -11.67
C GLY A 189 -4.83 28.45 -11.88
N SER A 190 -4.93 29.72 -12.27
CA SER A 190 -6.21 30.43 -12.41
C SER A 190 -7.19 29.77 -13.40
N ASP A 191 -6.71 29.21 -14.51
CA ASP A 191 -7.56 28.53 -15.50
C ASP A 191 -8.19 27.24 -14.94
N THR A 192 -7.43 26.42 -14.20
CA THR A 192 -7.95 25.20 -13.57
C THR A 192 -8.94 25.54 -12.46
N ARG A 193 -8.65 26.57 -11.66
CA ARG A 193 -9.55 27.07 -10.62
C ARG A 193 -10.88 27.54 -11.23
N GLN A 194 -10.84 28.32 -12.30
CA GLN A 194 -12.04 28.80 -12.99
C GLN A 194 -12.92 27.65 -13.47
N ARG A 195 -12.35 26.60 -14.06
CA ARG A 195 -13.12 25.43 -14.53
C ARG A 195 -13.76 24.65 -13.39
N LEU A 196 -13.06 24.51 -12.26
CA LEU A 196 -13.61 23.87 -11.06
C LEU A 196 -14.78 24.69 -10.48
N ASP A 197 -14.63 26.02 -10.43
CA ASP A 197 -15.69 26.93 -9.98
C ASP A 197 -16.91 26.81 -10.91
N ASP A 198 -16.72 26.91 -12.22
CA ASP A 198 -17.79 26.78 -13.22
C ASP A 198 -18.54 25.44 -13.08
N PHE A 199 -17.80 24.33 -12.90
CA PHE A 199 -18.38 23.00 -12.69
C PHE A 199 -19.18 22.91 -11.38
N TYR A 200 -18.59 23.39 -10.28
CA TYR A 200 -19.19 23.33 -8.95
C TYR A 200 -20.49 24.14 -8.91
N PHE A 201 -20.50 25.36 -9.47
CA PHE A 201 -21.69 26.20 -9.51
C PHE A 201 -22.77 25.65 -10.44
N ALA A 202 -22.41 25.11 -11.61
CA ALA A 202 -23.38 24.47 -12.51
C ALA A 202 -24.06 23.24 -11.87
N SER A 203 -23.29 22.46 -11.11
CA SER A 203 -23.79 21.25 -10.41
C SER A 203 -24.81 21.55 -9.30
N LEU A 204 -24.82 22.77 -8.76
CA LEU A 204 -25.77 23.20 -7.73
C LEU A 204 -27.16 23.59 -8.28
N THR A 205 -27.29 23.71 -9.61
CA THR A 205 -28.51 24.22 -10.29
C THR A 205 -29.23 23.18 -11.17
N ASP A 206 -29.07 21.89 -10.86
CA ASP A 206 -29.72 20.74 -11.55
C ASP A 206 -29.28 20.49 -13.01
N GLY A 207 -27.99 20.56 -13.26
CA GLY A 207 -27.36 19.85 -14.37
C GLY A 207 -25.89 19.62 -14.07
N VAL A 208 -25.44 18.36 -13.99
CA VAL A 208 -24.01 18.06 -14.09
C VAL A 208 -23.60 18.59 -15.47
N PRO A 209 -22.83 19.68 -15.57
CA PRO A 209 -22.43 20.18 -16.87
C PRO A 209 -21.67 19.07 -17.59
N GLU A 210 -22.07 18.80 -18.84
CA GLU A 210 -21.33 17.87 -19.69
C GLU A 210 -19.87 18.31 -19.69
N PRO A 211 -18.91 17.42 -19.39
CA PRO A 211 -17.51 17.80 -19.27
C PRO A 211 -17.11 18.56 -20.54
N PRO A 212 -16.55 19.78 -20.43
CA PRO A 212 -16.16 20.53 -21.60
C PRO A 212 -15.24 19.65 -22.44
N ALA A 213 -15.53 19.56 -23.74
CA ALA A 213 -14.69 18.83 -24.68
C ALA A 213 -13.22 19.17 -24.41
N SER A 214 -12.40 18.14 -24.21
CA SER A 214 -10.98 18.23 -23.88
C SER A 214 -10.33 19.35 -24.68
N ARG A 215 -10.06 20.48 -24.03
CA ARG A 215 -9.28 21.56 -24.63
C ARG A 215 -7.89 20.99 -24.83
N THR A 216 -7.56 20.68 -26.08
CA THR A 216 -6.18 20.52 -26.55
C THR A 216 -5.40 21.75 -26.09
N THR A 217 -4.56 21.58 -25.07
CA THR A 217 -3.30 22.31 -24.91
C THR A 217 -2.60 22.34 -26.28
N PRO A 218 -1.76 23.33 -26.65
CA PRO A 218 -1.10 23.33 -27.96
C PRO A 218 -0.39 21.99 -28.12
N GLY A 219 -0.98 21.13 -28.94
CA GLY A 219 -0.62 19.72 -29.01
C GLY A 219 0.72 19.59 -29.70
N LEU A 220 1.31 18.42 -29.56
CA LEU A 220 2.39 18.03 -30.42
C LEU A 220 1.82 17.88 -31.84
N GLU A 221 2.17 18.79 -32.74
CA GLU A 221 1.71 18.67 -34.12
C GLU A 221 2.54 17.60 -34.82
N THR A 222 1.89 16.56 -35.32
CA THR A 222 2.55 15.47 -36.05
C THR A 222 2.06 15.41 -37.48
N THR A 223 2.98 15.50 -38.43
CA THR A 223 2.68 15.33 -39.85
C THR A 223 3.39 14.09 -40.39
N PHE A 224 2.67 13.28 -41.15
CA PHE A 224 3.21 12.07 -41.77
C PHE A 224 3.52 12.35 -43.24
N ASP A 225 4.72 11.99 -43.67
CA ASP A 225 5.23 12.20 -45.02
C ASP A 225 6.05 10.98 -45.45
N THR A 226 6.61 11.02 -46.65
CA THR A 226 7.53 10.01 -47.19
C THR A 226 8.73 10.70 -47.82
N SER A 227 9.93 10.21 -47.52
CA SER A 227 11.17 10.66 -48.16
C SER A 227 11.67 9.53 -49.06
N GLY A 228 11.43 9.67 -50.37
CA GLY A 228 11.46 8.53 -51.29
C GLY A 228 10.39 7.52 -50.87
N ASP A 229 10.80 6.27 -50.66
CA ASP A 229 9.90 5.21 -50.14
C ASP A 229 9.90 5.13 -48.61
N VAL A 230 10.76 5.86 -47.90
CA VAL A 230 10.90 5.74 -46.45
C VAL A 230 9.84 6.61 -45.75
N PRO A 231 8.98 6.03 -44.88
CA PRO A 231 7.99 6.79 -44.14
C PRO A 231 8.65 7.69 -43.09
N VAL A 232 8.16 8.93 -43.01
CA VAL A 232 8.65 9.99 -42.12
C VAL A 232 7.50 10.48 -41.24
N VAL A 233 7.76 10.69 -39.95
CA VAL A 233 6.91 11.53 -39.10
C VAL A 233 7.69 12.78 -38.72
N ARG A 234 7.12 13.96 -38.97
CA ARG A 234 7.63 15.25 -38.49
C ARG A 234 6.84 15.66 -37.26
N VAL A 235 7.57 16.15 -36.28
CA VAL A 235 7.04 16.52 -34.97
C VAL A 235 7.40 17.97 -34.69
N GLU A 236 6.39 18.76 -34.39
CA GLU A 236 6.50 20.18 -34.09
C GLU A 236 5.90 20.50 -32.72
N GLY A 237 6.57 21.38 -31.97
CA GLY A 237 6.18 21.75 -30.61
C GLY A 237 7.04 21.10 -29.51
N PRO A 238 6.73 21.35 -28.23
CA PRO A 238 7.49 20.82 -27.10
C PRO A 238 7.20 19.34 -26.89
N VAL A 239 8.25 18.52 -26.74
CA VAL A 239 8.15 17.12 -26.29
C VAL A 239 8.48 17.05 -24.81
N ASP A 240 7.44 17.06 -23.97
CA ASP A 240 7.52 16.99 -22.52
C ASP A 240 6.59 15.91 -21.95
N LEU A 241 6.33 15.94 -20.64
CA LEU A 241 5.46 14.98 -19.96
C LEU A 241 4.03 14.99 -20.50
N ALA A 242 3.50 16.16 -20.91
CA ALA A 242 2.15 16.29 -21.41
C ALA A 242 2.02 15.73 -22.84
N THR A 243 3.04 15.89 -23.69
CA THR A 243 2.99 15.55 -25.12
C THR A 243 3.68 14.24 -25.48
N ALA A 244 4.40 13.58 -24.56
CA ALA A 244 5.14 12.34 -24.84
C ALA A 244 4.27 11.18 -25.33
N HIS A 245 3.00 11.14 -24.92
CA HIS A 245 2.05 10.12 -25.36
C HIS A 245 1.70 10.30 -26.85
N GLU A 246 1.55 11.55 -27.32
CA GLU A 246 1.31 11.90 -28.73
C GLU A 246 2.50 11.49 -29.60
N LEU A 247 3.73 11.77 -29.16
CA LEU A 247 4.95 11.30 -29.83
C LEU A 247 4.98 9.77 -29.95
N THR A 248 4.64 9.07 -28.88
CA THR A 248 4.64 7.60 -28.85
C THR A 248 3.60 7.02 -29.81
N ALA A 249 2.40 7.59 -29.85
CA ALA A 249 1.35 7.21 -30.76
C ALA A 249 1.77 7.43 -32.22
N ALA A 250 2.34 8.59 -32.52
CA ALA A 250 2.77 8.95 -33.87
C ALA A 250 3.87 8.02 -34.41
N VAL A 251 4.89 7.70 -33.60
CA VAL A 251 5.94 6.75 -34.00
C VAL A 251 5.37 5.32 -34.15
N THR A 252 4.41 4.93 -33.32
CA THR A 252 3.75 3.61 -33.44
C THR A 252 2.92 3.51 -34.73
N GLN A 253 2.24 4.58 -35.12
CA GLN A 253 1.52 4.65 -36.39
C GLN A 253 2.48 4.60 -37.58
N LEU A 254 3.62 5.30 -37.49
CA LEU A 254 4.66 5.26 -38.52
C LEU A 254 5.23 3.85 -38.73
N MET A 255 5.44 3.11 -37.62
CA MET A 255 5.95 1.74 -37.63
C MET A 255 5.12 0.76 -38.48
N ILE A 256 3.82 1.00 -38.65
CA ILE A 256 2.96 0.15 -39.48
C ILE A 256 3.42 0.20 -40.94
N LYS A 257 3.61 1.41 -41.48
CA LYS A 257 4.11 1.63 -42.84
C LYS A 257 5.59 1.24 -42.98
N ALA A 258 6.37 1.46 -41.93
CA ALA A 258 7.80 1.19 -41.91
C ALA A 258 8.16 -0.30 -42.08
N ARG A 259 7.25 -1.22 -41.73
CA ARG A 259 7.47 -2.66 -41.87
C ARG A 259 7.58 -3.13 -43.33
N GLU A 260 6.93 -2.43 -44.26
CA GLU A 260 6.97 -2.77 -45.68
C GLU A 260 8.33 -2.42 -46.30
N VAL A 261 8.94 -1.34 -45.83
CA VAL A 261 10.17 -0.75 -46.40
C VAL A 261 11.41 -1.11 -45.57
N GLY A 262 11.23 -1.54 -44.32
CA GLY A 262 12.31 -1.89 -43.39
C GLY A 262 13.05 -0.70 -42.77
N ALA A 263 12.54 0.53 -42.95
CA ALA A 263 13.13 1.75 -42.41
C ALA A 263 12.06 2.81 -42.11
N MET A 264 12.38 3.73 -41.18
CA MET A 264 11.59 4.93 -40.90
C MET A 264 12.43 6.08 -40.36
N VAL A 265 11.90 7.30 -40.50
CA VAL A 265 12.53 8.52 -39.99
C VAL A 265 11.60 9.26 -39.03
N VAL A 266 12.12 9.66 -37.88
CA VAL A 266 11.46 10.55 -36.92
C VAL A 266 12.17 11.90 -36.96
N ASP A 267 11.54 12.89 -37.58
CA ASP A 267 12.07 14.23 -37.77
C ASP A 267 11.59 15.15 -36.63
N LEU A 268 12.52 15.50 -35.75
CA LEU A 268 12.33 16.32 -34.56
C LEU A 268 13.00 17.70 -34.71
N ARG A 269 13.29 18.15 -35.94
CA ARG A 269 13.98 19.44 -36.15
C ARG A 269 13.17 20.65 -35.67
N GLN A 270 11.85 20.55 -35.68
CA GLN A 270 10.92 21.59 -35.19
C GLN A 270 10.53 21.38 -33.71
N VAL A 271 11.18 20.44 -33.00
CA VAL A 271 10.95 20.27 -31.57
C VAL A 271 11.76 21.30 -30.80
N THR A 272 11.06 22.15 -30.05
CA THR A 272 11.65 23.27 -29.28
C THR A 272 12.26 22.82 -27.95
N HIS A 273 11.77 21.71 -27.38
CA HIS A 273 12.27 21.11 -26.16
C HIS A 273 12.07 19.59 -26.18
N LEU A 274 13.09 18.81 -25.78
CA LEU A 274 13.00 17.36 -25.64
C LEU A 274 13.37 16.93 -24.21
N GLY A 275 12.36 16.66 -23.39
CA GLY A 275 12.53 16.20 -22.01
C GLY A 275 12.93 14.71 -21.90
N SER A 276 13.29 14.28 -20.69
CA SER A 276 13.72 12.90 -20.39
C SER A 276 12.67 11.84 -20.74
N VAL A 277 11.38 12.19 -20.66
CA VAL A 277 10.26 11.32 -21.03
C VAL A 277 10.19 11.13 -22.54
N GLY A 278 10.40 12.18 -23.33
CA GLY A 278 10.51 12.10 -24.78
C GLY A 278 11.70 11.24 -25.22
N VAL A 279 12.87 11.40 -24.58
CA VAL A 279 14.04 10.54 -24.83
C VAL A 279 13.75 9.08 -24.53
N SER A 280 13.07 8.80 -23.41
CA SER A 280 12.70 7.44 -23.03
C SER A 280 11.70 6.81 -24.01
N ALA A 281 10.73 7.59 -24.49
CA ALA A 281 9.77 7.17 -25.51
C ALA A 281 10.45 6.81 -26.83
N LEU A 282 11.38 7.66 -27.30
CA LEU A 282 12.18 7.41 -28.50
C LEU A 282 13.10 6.18 -28.35
N SER A 283 13.74 6.01 -27.20
CA SER A 283 14.56 4.83 -26.90
C SER A 283 13.75 3.53 -26.91
N ALA A 284 12.54 3.56 -26.34
CA ALA A 284 11.63 2.41 -26.37
C ALA A 284 11.14 2.11 -27.79
N ALA A 285 10.82 3.14 -28.58
CA ALA A 285 10.43 2.99 -29.97
C ALA A 285 11.55 2.39 -30.83
N HIS A 286 12.79 2.84 -30.65
CA HIS A 286 13.96 2.31 -31.34
C HIS A 286 14.21 0.82 -31.05
N ARG A 287 14.06 0.39 -29.78
CA ARG A 287 14.14 -1.05 -29.44
C ARG A 287 13.05 -1.86 -30.13
N ARG A 288 11.82 -1.34 -30.17
CA ARG A 288 10.69 -2.01 -30.85
C ARG A 288 10.89 -2.09 -32.37
N SER A 289 11.44 -1.04 -32.99
CA SER A 289 11.71 -1.04 -34.43
C SER A 289 12.80 -2.06 -34.76
N ALA A 290 13.89 -2.10 -33.98
CA ALA A 290 14.96 -3.06 -34.15
C ALA A 290 14.46 -4.51 -34.02
N ALA A 291 13.62 -4.80 -33.02
CA ALA A 291 13.00 -6.11 -32.85
C ALA A 291 12.08 -6.52 -34.01
N ALA A 292 11.51 -5.54 -34.73
CA ALA A 292 10.70 -5.76 -35.92
C ALA A 292 11.50 -5.75 -37.24
N GLY A 293 12.84 -5.65 -37.18
CA GLY A 293 13.70 -5.56 -38.35
C GLY A 293 13.65 -4.21 -39.09
N VAL A 294 13.09 -3.18 -38.45
CA VAL A 294 12.93 -1.83 -39.02
C VAL A 294 14.01 -0.90 -38.46
N LYS A 295 14.80 -0.29 -39.35
CA LYS A 295 15.79 0.73 -38.98
C LYS A 295 15.10 2.06 -38.69
N MET A 296 15.30 2.61 -37.49
CA MET A 296 14.76 3.91 -37.08
C MET A 296 15.86 4.94 -36.98
N ARG A 297 15.74 6.03 -37.74
CA ARG A 297 16.63 7.19 -37.69
C ARG A 297 15.92 8.41 -37.12
N ILE A 298 16.60 9.15 -36.25
CA ILE A 298 16.09 10.38 -35.63
C ILE A 298 16.85 11.58 -36.21
N VAL A 299 16.12 12.58 -36.69
CA VAL A 299 16.70 13.82 -37.24
C VAL A 299 16.42 14.98 -36.29
N LEU A 300 17.44 15.79 -35.99
CA LEU A 300 17.34 16.92 -35.05
C LEU A 300 18.01 18.17 -35.61
N SER A 301 17.64 19.32 -35.06
CA SER A 301 18.32 20.58 -35.34
C SER A 301 19.62 20.71 -34.54
N PRO A 302 20.68 21.34 -35.10
CA PRO A 302 21.90 21.62 -34.35
C PRO A 302 21.60 22.50 -33.12
N GLY A 303 21.93 22.02 -31.92
CA GLY A 303 21.67 22.72 -30.66
C GLY A 303 20.53 22.14 -29.81
N THR A 304 19.73 21.20 -30.34
CA THR A 304 18.81 20.41 -29.52
C THR A 304 19.62 19.42 -28.67
N SER A 305 19.76 19.72 -27.39
CA SER A 305 20.53 18.89 -26.45
C SER A 305 19.87 17.52 -26.23
N LEU A 306 20.20 16.51 -27.04
CA LEU A 306 20.10 15.11 -26.60
C LEU A 306 21.31 14.82 -25.73
N GLY A 307 21.27 15.23 -24.46
CA GLY A 307 22.31 14.89 -23.48
C GLY A 307 22.54 13.38 -23.30
N LEU A 308 21.78 12.51 -23.98
CA LEU A 308 21.71 11.06 -23.78
C LEU A 308 21.56 10.23 -25.07
N ALA A 309 21.64 10.81 -26.28
CA ALA A 309 21.49 10.04 -27.54
C ALA A 309 22.47 8.85 -27.64
N GLY A 310 23.74 9.10 -27.31
CA GLY A 310 24.79 8.09 -27.37
C GLY A 310 24.66 6.98 -26.32
N ALA A 311 23.97 7.23 -25.20
CA ALA A 311 23.82 6.25 -24.12
C ALA A 311 22.74 5.18 -24.41
N HIS A 312 21.85 5.43 -25.37
CA HIS A 312 20.70 4.57 -25.67
C HIS A 312 20.76 3.90 -27.06
N GLY A 313 21.90 4.00 -27.75
CA GLY A 313 22.11 3.37 -29.06
C GLY A 313 21.22 3.93 -30.18
N LEU A 314 20.70 5.15 -30.03
CA LEU A 314 19.83 5.78 -31.03
C LEU A 314 20.64 6.17 -32.27
N ASP A 315 20.14 5.88 -33.47
CA ASP A 315 20.68 6.41 -34.73
C ASP A 315 20.19 7.85 -34.93
N VAL A 316 21.08 8.81 -34.67
CA VAL A 316 20.75 10.24 -34.61
C VAL A 316 21.59 11.04 -35.59
N VAL A 317 20.94 11.85 -36.41
CA VAL A 317 21.59 12.76 -37.37
C VAL A 317 21.16 14.20 -37.09
N SER A 318 22.13 15.11 -37.00
CA SER A 318 21.89 16.55 -36.85
C SER A 318 21.88 17.22 -38.22
N VAL A 319 20.77 17.86 -38.59
CA VAL A 319 20.55 18.50 -39.89
C VAL A 319 19.94 19.88 -39.69
N PRO A 320 20.55 20.95 -40.22
CA PRO A 320 19.95 22.29 -40.23
C PRO A 320 18.55 22.33 -40.88
N LEU A 321 17.71 23.25 -40.45
CA LEU A 321 16.33 23.42 -40.96
C LEU A 321 16.26 23.79 -42.44
N ASP A 322 17.32 24.40 -42.98
CA ASP A 322 17.43 24.88 -44.36
C ASP A 322 17.97 23.83 -45.36
N GLN A 323 18.34 22.63 -44.90
CA GLN A 323 18.81 21.53 -45.75
C GLN A 323 17.78 20.40 -45.87
N ALA A 324 17.63 19.86 -47.08
CA ALA A 324 16.84 18.65 -47.33
C ALA A 324 17.44 17.45 -46.59
N SER A 325 16.59 16.59 -46.01
CA SER A 325 16.98 15.45 -45.18
C SER A 325 18.03 14.56 -45.89
N PRO A 326 19.12 14.15 -45.22
CA PRO A 326 20.12 13.27 -45.82
C PRO A 326 19.53 11.85 -45.97
N THR A 327 19.36 11.43 -47.22
CA THR A 327 18.74 10.16 -47.63
C THR A 327 19.72 8.99 -47.72
N SER A 328 20.64 8.81 -46.77
CA SER A 328 21.54 7.62 -46.76
C SER A 328 21.85 7.17 -45.35
#